data_AF-A0AAN8PVP6-F1
#
_entry.id   AF-A0AAN8PVP6-F1
#
_cell.length_a   1.000
_cell.length_b   1.000
_cell.length_c   1.000
_cell.angle_alpha   90.00
_cell.angle_beta   90.00
_cell.angle_gamma   90.00
#
_symmetry.space_group_name_H-M   'P 1'
#
loop_
_entity.id
_entity.type
_entity.pdbx_description
1 polymer ?
#
loop_
_entity_poly.entity_id
_entity_poly.type
_entity_poly.pdbx_seq_one_letter_code
_entity_poly.pdbx_strand_id
1 'polypeptide(L)'
;GHIHQLVAGDDSGMAGLTRVLNLEGNDHETIHLLIFLLMQFMSRSEQAYPSEERSTAKVQGIVLRHLFLLLGYSQQENTFYFPPHRLRSSPVFNAFLANFPQVLDQNHLMGWIVAGPGMTVLQHCPAGRSSSTTTPPYTLWLLEAHTRRYWL
;
A
#
# COMPACT_ATOMS: atom_id res chain seq x y z
N GLY A 1 -11.96 12.44 28.18
CA GLY A 1 -11.25 11.17 27.94
C GLY A 1 -11.63 10.61 26.59
N HIS A 2 -10.93 11.01 25.53
CA HIS A 2 -11.24 10.61 24.15
C HIS A 2 -10.16 9.77 23.46
N ILE A 3 -9.13 9.34 24.20
CA ILE A 3 -7.98 8.58 23.64
C ILE A 3 -8.25 7.07 23.67
N HIS A 4 -9.34 6.62 24.31
CA HIS A 4 -9.59 5.18 24.55
C HIS A 4 -10.34 4.47 23.40
N GLN A 5 -10.82 5.16 22.37
CA GLN A 5 -11.56 4.52 21.26
C GLN A 5 -10.67 3.94 20.15
N LEU A 6 -9.34 4.05 20.26
CA LEU A 6 -8.41 3.38 19.34
C LEU A 6 -8.13 1.91 19.71
N VAL A 7 -8.84 1.36 20.70
CA VAL A 7 -8.60 0.02 21.28
C VAL A 7 -9.69 -1.01 20.88
N ALA A 8 -10.49 -0.73 19.85
CA ALA A 8 -11.34 -1.77 19.26
C ALA A 8 -10.51 -2.60 18.26
N GLY A 9 -9.89 -3.66 18.78
CA GLY A 9 -9.28 -4.72 17.98
C GLY A 9 -10.32 -5.38 17.07
N ASP A 10 -9.84 -5.86 15.93
CA ASP A 10 -10.54 -6.64 14.89
C ASP A 10 -11.56 -5.91 13.98
N ASP A 11 -12.51 -5.14 14.50
CA ASP A 11 -13.53 -4.49 13.63
C ASP A 11 -12.97 -3.34 12.76
N SER A 12 -11.80 -2.82 13.11
CA SER A 12 -11.16 -1.70 12.40
C SER A 12 -10.67 -2.07 11.00
N GLY A 13 -10.34 -3.34 10.74
CA GLY A 13 -9.80 -3.79 9.46
C GLY A 13 -10.87 -3.79 8.37
N MET A 14 -11.99 -4.47 8.63
CA MET A 14 -13.13 -4.54 7.71
C MET A 14 -13.88 -3.21 7.57
N ALA A 15 -14.03 -2.43 8.65
CA ALA A 15 -14.58 -1.08 8.57
C ALA A 15 -13.64 -0.09 7.86
N GLY A 16 -12.33 -0.31 7.95
CA GLY A 16 -11.33 0.41 7.17
C GLY A 16 -11.41 0.04 5.70
N LEU A 17 -11.45 -1.26 5.38
CA LEU A 17 -11.58 -1.79 4.03
C LEU A 17 -12.86 -1.33 3.34
N THR A 18 -13.99 -1.33 4.05
CA THR A 18 -15.27 -0.82 3.54
C THR A 18 -15.18 0.67 3.23
N ARG A 19 -14.46 1.45 4.04
CA ARG A 19 -14.18 2.86 3.76
C ARG A 19 -13.24 3.04 2.57
N VAL A 20 -12.19 2.23 2.43
CA VAL A 20 -11.28 2.26 1.27
C VAL A 20 -12.04 1.95 -0.02
N LEU A 21 -12.88 0.91 0.00
CA LEU A 21 -13.75 0.53 -1.11
C LEU A 21 -14.73 1.65 -1.50
N ASN A 22 -15.28 2.36 -0.51
CA ASN A 22 -16.16 3.52 -0.74
C ASN A 22 -15.39 4.76 -1.24
N LEU A 23 -14.15 4.97 -0.77
CA LEU A 23 -13.30 6.08 -1.19
C LEU A 23 -12.83 5.90 -2.64
N GLU A 24 -12.45 4.68 -3.05
CA GLU A 24 -12.09 4.38 -4.44
C GLU A 24 -13.22 4.72 -5.42
N GLY A 25 -14.49 4.67 -5.00
CA GLY A 25 -15.61 5.04 -5.85
C GLY A 25 -15.86 6.54 -6.00
N ASN A 26 -15.33 7.38 -5.10
CA ASN A 26 -15.76 8.78 -4.98
C ASN A 26 -14.64 9.83 -5.15
N ASP A 27 -13.36 9.47 -4.90
CA ASP A 27 -12.24 10.42 -5.09
C ASP A 27 -10.88 9.72 -5.24
N HIS A 28 -10.53 9.34 -6.48
CA HIS A 28 -9.24 8.73 -6.80
C HIS A 28 -8.04 9.64 -6.52
N GLU A 29 -8.20 10.97 -6.64
CA GLU A 29 -7.13 11.94 -6.48
C GLU A 29 -6.74 12.09 -5.01
N THR A 30 -7.73 12.14 -4.12
CA THR A 30 -7.49 12.17 -2.67
C THR A 30 -6.77 10.91 -2.17
N ILE A 31 -7.13 9.72 -2.66
CA ILE A 31 -6.45 8.49 -2.23
C ILE A 31 -5.02 8.44 -2.77
N HIS A 32 -4.81 8.85 -4.03
CA HIS A 32 -3.47 8.96 -4.60
C HIS A 32 -2.60 9.89 -3.75
N LEU A 33 -3.12 11.08 -3.40
CA LEU A 33 -2.41 12.06 -2.58
C LEU A 33 -2.13 11.53 -1.18
N LEU A 34 -3.05 10.76 -0.59
CA LEU A 34 -2.84 10.13 0.71
C LEU A 34 -1.65 9.15 0.66
N ILE A 35 -1.60 8.27 -0.35
CA ILE A 35 -0.46 7.36 -0.53
C ILE A 35 0.83 8.15 -0.72
N PHE A 36 0.81 9.17 -1.57
CA PHE A 36 1.97 10.04 -1.78
C PHE A 36 2.46 10.66 -0.46
N LEU A 37 1.58 11.22 0.37
CA LEU A 37 1.95 11.83 1.64
C LEU A 37 2.50 10.80 2.64
N LEU A 38 1.92 9.61 2.72
CA LEU A 38 2.42 8.54 3.60
C LEU A 38 3.82 8.08 3.16
N MET A 39 4.04 7.89 1.86
CA MET A 39 5.34 7.50 1.31
C MET A 39 6.36 8.62 1.52
N GLN A 40 6.00 9.88 1.24
CA GLN A 40 6.87 11.03 1.44
C GLN A 40 7.25 11.23 2.91
N PHE A 41 6.34 10.94 3.85
CA PHE A 41 6.65 10.91 5.27
C PHE A 41 7.68 9.83 5.60
N MET A 42 7.47 8.60 5.11
CA MET A 42 8.41 7.50 5.33
C MET A 42 9.79 7.74 4.70
N SER A 43 9.89 8.51 3.62
CA SER A 43 11.16 8.89 3.00
C SER A 43 12.01 9.86 3.84
N ARG A 44 11.45 10.49 4.89
CA ARG A 44 12.19 11.45 5.73
C ARG A 44 12.94 10.75 6.86
N SER A 45 14.21 10.44 6.68
CA SER A 45 15.06 9.74 7.67
C SER A 45 15.02 10.35 9.09
N GLU A 46 15.04 11.68 9.19
CA GLU A 46 15.05 12.39 10.48
C GLU A 46 13.71 12.33 11.23
N GLN A 47 12.59 12.17 10.51
CA GLN A 47 11.23 12.22 11.07
C GLN A 47 10.58 10.83 11.18
N ALA A 48 11.01 9.91 10.32
CA ALA A 48 10.46 8.58 10.20
C ALA A 48 11.57 7.54 10.35
N TYR A 49 12.32 7.55 11.45
CA TYR A 49 13.27 6.47 11.76
C TYR A 49 12.62 5.46 12.71
N PRO A 50 12.86 4.15 12.57
CA PRO A 50 12.39 3.17 13.54
C PRO A 50 12.85 3.57 14.95
N SER A 51 11.90 3.90 15.80
CA SER A 51 12.18 4.44 17.14
C SER A 51 11.86 3.39 18.19
N GLU A 52 12.71 3.27 19.21
CA GLU A 52 12.43 2.47 20.41
C GLU A 52 11.41 3.13 21.33
N GLU A 53 11.13 4.43 21.12
CA GLU A 53 10.12 5.15 21.86
C GLU A 53 8.72 4.62 21.52
N ARG A 54 8.04 4.07 22.53
CA ARG A 54 6.76 3.35 22.37
C ARG A 54 5.66 4.17 21.67
N SER A 55 5.62 5.48 21.87
CA SER A 55 4.69 6.42 21.21
C SER A 55 4.97 6.50 19.71
N THR A 56 6.22 6.76 19.33
CA THR A 56 6.68 6.92 17.96
C THR A 56 6.56 5.62 17.17
N ALA A 57 6.96 4.49 17.76
CA ALA A 57 6.79 3.15 17.17
C ALA A 57 5.32 2.83 16.87
N LYS A 58 4.39 3.22 17.76
CA LYS A 58 2.95 3.03 17.54
C LYS A 58 2.45 3.84 16.35
N VAL A 59 2.87 5.10 16.22
CA VAL A 59 2.48 5.95 15.09
C VAL A 59 2.97 5.33 13.77
N GLN A 60 4.20 4.83 13.73
CA GLN A 60 4.75 4.14 12.57
C GLN A 60 3.96 2.89 12.20
N GLY A 61 3.64 2.05 13.20
CA GLY A 61 2.80 0.87 12.99
C GLY A 61 1.42 1.23 12.42
N ILE A 62 0.83 2.34 12.87
CA ILE A 62 -0.43 2.84 12.33
C ILE A 62 -0.27 3.28 10.87
N VAL A 63 0.75 4.07 10.55
CA VAL A 63 1.04 4.55 9.19
C VAL A 63 1.22 3.38 8.22
N LEU A 64 2.06 2.40 8.60
CA LEU A 64 2.30 1.20 7.80
C LEU A 64 1.03 0.38 7.61
N ARG A 65 0.26 0.15 8.68
CA ARG A 65 -1.00 -0.59 8.59
C ARG A 65 -1.98 0.08 7.63
N HIS A 66 -2.11 1.40 7.68
CA HIS A 66 -3.01 2.14 6.79
C HIS A 66 -2.54 2.08 5.33
N LEU A 67 -1.23 2.27 5.09
CA LEU A 67 -0.67 2.16 3.74
C LEU A 67 -0.99 0.80 3.10
N PHE A 68 -0.73 -0.30 3.80
CA PHE A 68 -0.96 -1.63 3.26
C PHE A 68 -2.44 -2.00 3.18
N LEU A 69 -3.27 -1.53 4.11
CA LEU A 69 -4.72 -1.69 4.02
C LEU A 69 -5.29 -0.97 2.79
N LEU A 70 -4.78 0.23 2.45
CA LEU A 70 -5.16 0.95 1.23
C LEU A 70 -4.78 0.16 -0.03
N LEU A 71 -3.63 -0.54 0.00
CA LEU A 71 -3.21 -1.48 -1.04
C LEU A 71 -4.02 -2.79 -1.05
N GLY A 72 -4.99 -2.95 -0.15
CA GLY A 72 -5.79 -4.17 -0.02
C GLY A 72 -5.01 -5.35 0.55
N TYR A 73 -3.91 -5.11 1.26
CA TYR A 73 -3.07 -6.13 1.89
C TYR A 73 -3.13 -6.05 3.42
N SER A 74 -3.54 -7.13 4.07
CA SER A 74 -3.47 -7.28 5.52
C SER A 74 -2.15 -7.89 5.93
N GLN A 75 -1.31 -7.11 6.63
CA GLN A 75 -0.06 -7.62 7.19
C GLN A 75 -0.29 -8.65 8.31
N GLN A 76 -1.38 -8.52 9.06
CA GLN A 76 -1.70 -9.43 10.18
C GLN A 76 -2.17 -10.79 9.68
N GLU A 77 -3.02 -10.81 8.65
CA GLU A 77 -3.60 -12.03 8.08
C GLU A 77 -2.81 -12.57 6.88
N ASN A 78 -1.77 -11.84 6.45
CA ASN A 78 -0.98 -12.10 5.25
C ASN A 78 -1.85 -12.43 4.02
N THR A 79 -2.91 -11.65 3.83
CA THR A 79 -3.98 -11.90 2.84
C THR A 79 -4.31 -10.64 2.06
N PHE A 80 -4.68 -10.83 0.79
CA PHE A 80 -5.16 -9.76 -0.08
C PHE A 80 -6.69 -9.76 -0.15
N TYR A 81 -7.27 -8.57 -0.02
CA TYR A 81 -8.70 -8.35 -0.19
C TYR A 81 -9.09 -8.04 -1.64
N PHE A 82 -8.12 -7.65 -2.48
CA PHE A 82 -8.36 -7.34 -3.88
C PHE A 82 -7.73 -8.39 -4.79
N PRO A 83 -8.40 -8.78 -5.89
CA PRO A 83 -7.80 -9.63 -6.88
C PRO A 83 -6.66 -8.88 -7.62
N PRO A 84 -5.63 -9.60 -8.10
CA PRO A 84 -4.46 -9.02 -8.77
C PRO A 84 -4.74 -8.00 -9.88
N HIS A 85 -5.75 -8.27 -10.71
CA HIS A 85 -6.11 -7.40 -11.82
C HIS A 85 -6.63 -6.03 -11.35
N ARG A 86 -7.37 -5.98 -10.23
CA ARG A 86 -7.90 -4.74 -9.67
C ARG A 86 -6.78 -3.91 -9.02
N LEU A 87 -5.87 -4.58 -8.30
CA LEU A 87 -4.71 -3.92 -7.72
C LEU A 87 -3.86 -3.24 -8.79
N ARG A 88 -3.69 -3.90 -9.95
CA ARG A 88 -2.86 -3.40 -11.04
C ARG A 88 -3.31 -2.06 -11.63
N SER A 89 -4.61 -1.87 -11.75
CA SER A 89 -5.19 -0.65 -12.32
C SER A 89 -5.54 0.38 -11.24
N SER A 90 -5.26 0.10 -9.96
CA SER A 90 -5.66 1.01 -8.90
C SER A 90 -4.72 2.22 -8.84
N PRO A 91 -5.25 3.44 -8.63
CA PRO A 91 -4.42 4.64 -8.45
C PRO A 91 -3.53 4.52 -7.20
N VAL A 92 -4.00 3.77 -6.19
CA VAL A 92 -3.28 3.49 -4.95
C VAL A 92 -1.97 2.77 -5.22
N PHE A 93 -2.03 1.71 -6.03
CA PHE A 93 -0.85 0.91 -6.34
C PHE A 93 0.12 1.65 -7.24
N ASN A 94 -0.38 2.44 -8.19
CA ASN A 94 0.47 3.29 -9.04
C ASN A 94 1.20 4.36 -8.23
N ALA A 95 0.51 5.01 -7.29
CA ALA A 95 1.14 5.96 -6.37
C ALA A 95 2.18 5.28 -5.48
N PHE A 96 1.89 4.07 -4.99
CA PHE A 96 2.85 3.28 -4.22
C PHE A 96 4.10 2.97 -5.06
N LEU A 97 3.94 2.42 -6.27
CA LEU A 97 5.06 2.11 -7.17
C LEU A 97 5.92 3.33 -7.47
N ALA A 98 5.31 4.47 -7.74
CA ALA A 98 6.02 5.71 -8.06
C ALA A 98 6.90 6.22 -6.91
N ASN A 99 6.51 5.97 -5.65
CA ASN A 99 7.19 6.51 -4.48
C ASN A 99 8.00 5.47 -3.70
N PHE A 100 7.83 4.17 -4.00
CA PHE A 100 8.50 3.10 -3.28
C PHE A 100 10.04 3.15 -3.39
N PRO A 101 10.64 3.37 -4.57
CA PRO A 101 12.09 3.54 -4.68
C PRO A 101 12.61 4.68 -3.81
N GLN A 102 11.88 5.79 -3.74
CA GLN A 102 12.28 6.95 -2.94
C GLN A 102 12.38 6.61 -1.44
N VAL A 103 11.45 5.80 -0.91
CA VAL A 103 11.50 5.37 0.49
C VAL A 103 12.73 4.48 0.74
N LEU A 104 13.00 3.55 -0.19
CA LEU A 104 14.15 2.65 -0.10
C LEU A 104 15.49 3.41 -0.11
N ASP A 105 15.61 4.44 -0.95
CA ASP A 105 16.84 5.21 -1.13
C ASP A 105 17.05 6.27 -0.04
N GLN A 106 16.01 7.04 0.29
CA GLN A 106 16.12 8.18 1.21
C GLN A 106 16.05 7.78 2.68
N ASN A 107 15.45 6.63 2.99
CA ASN A 107 15.32 6.14 4.36
C ASN A 107 15.44 4.62 4.41
N HIS A 108 16.67 4.11 4.30
CA HIS A 108 16.93 2.67 4.25
C HIS A 108 16.39 1.89 5.47
N LEU A 109 16.28 2.51 6.65
CA LEU A 109 15.75 1.86 7.85
C LEU A 109 14.26 1.57 7.72
N MET A 110 13.47 2.56 7.28
CA MET A 110 12.06 2.33 6.95
C MET A 110 11.92 1.49 5.69
N GLY A 111 12.78 1.69 4.70
CA GLY A 111 12.85 0.89 3.49
C GLY A 111 12.95 -0.60 3.82
N TRP A 112 13.80 -0.98 4.77
CA TRP A 112 13.91 -2.36 5.25
C TRP A 112 12.60 -2.92 5.81
N ILE A 113 11.86 -2.12 6.60
CA ILE A 113 10.57 -2.52 7.18
C ILE A 113 9.50 -2.66 6.09
N VAL A 114 9.46 -1.74 5.12
CA VAL A 114 8.46 -1.72 4.05
C VAL A 114 8.78 -2.75 2.96
N ALA A 115 10.05 -3.13 2.78
CA ALA A 115 10.50 -3.99 1.69
C ALA A 115 9.80 -5.35 1.65
N GLY A 116 9.66 -6.03 2.79
CA GLY A 116 9.01 -7.33 2.87
C GLY A 116 7.54 -7.28 2.41
N PRO A 117 6.67 -6.53 3.11
CA PRO A 117 5.29 -6.32 2.70
C PRO A 117 5.15 -5.75 1.28
N GLY A 118 6.03 -4.81 0.90
CA GLY A 118 6.06 -4.22 -0.44
C GLY A 118 6.30 -5.27 -1.53
N MET A 119 7.26 -6.18 -1.32
CA MET A 119 7.49 -7.29 -2.24
C MET A 119 6.30 -8.24 -2.34
N THR A 120 5.61 -8.53 -1.25
CA THR A 120 4.39 -9.35 -1.28
C THR A 120 3.33 -8.71 -2.17
N VAL A 121 3.12 -7.39 -2.06
CA VAL A 121 2.20 -6.63 -2.93
C VAL A 121 2.63 -6.68 -4.39
N LEU A 122 3.93 -6.49 -4.67
CA LEU A 122 4.49 -6.56 -6.01
C LEU A 122 4.33 -7.94 -6.66
N GLN A 123 4.47 -9.02 -5.88
CA GLN A 123 4.31 -10.40 -6.35
C GLN A 123 2.85 -10.80 -6.57
N HIS A 124 1.92 -10.24 -5.78
CA HIS A 124 0.49 -10.49 -5.95
C HIS A 124 -0.05 -9.89 -7.24
N CYS A 125 0.40 -8.70 -7.62
CA CYS A 125 -0.12 -7.97 -8.78
C CYS A 125 -0.06 -8.71 -10.14
N PRO A 126 1.04 -9.41 -10.52
CA PRO A 126 1.09 -10.19 -11.74
C PRO A 126 0.37 -11.55 -11.66
N ALA A 127 -0.11 -11.98 -10.48
CA ALA A 127 -0.71 -13.30 -10.25
C ALA A 127 -2.13 -13.45 -10.84
N GLY A 128 -2.33 -13.13 -12.11
CA GLY A 128 -3.57 -13.36 -12.83
C GLY A 128 -3.64 -14.79 -13.38
N ARG A 129 -4.54 -15.61 -12.82
CA ARG A 129 -4.86 -16.96 -13.31
C ARG A 129 -5.25 -16.92 -14.80
N SER A 130 -4.51 -17.62 -15.65
CA SER A 130 -5.09 -18.26 -16.82
C SER A 130 -4.27 -19.49 -17.17
N SER A 131 -4.85 -20.66 -16.88
CA SER A 131 -4.36 -21.97 -17.27
C SER A 131 -4.68 -22.31 -18.73
N SER A 132 -5.02 -21.33 -19.58
CA SER A 132 -5.56 -21.63 -20.92
C SER A 132 -5.33 -20.59 -22.02
N THR A 133 -4.53 -19.53 -21.81
CA THR A 133 -4.29 -18.52 -22.86
C THR A 133 -2.82 -18.47 -23.28
N THR A 134 -2.56 -18.66 -24.58
CA THR A 134 -1.24 -18.63 -25.23
C THR A 134 -0.53 -17.27 -25.12
N THR A 135 -1.26 -16.23 -24.72
CA THR A 135 -0.75 -14.90 -24.39
C THR A 135 -0.74 -14.68 -22.89
N PRO A 136 0.37 -14.20 -22.28
CA PRO A 136 0.39 -13.90 -20.85
C PRO A 136 -0.70 -12.86 -20.54
N PRO A 137 -1.68 -13.16 -19.67
CA PRO A 137 -2.82 -12.27 -19.39
C PRO A 137 -2.44 -11.03 -18.56
N TYR A 138 -1.14 -10.83 -18.32
CA TYR A 138 -0.58 -9.88 -17.37
C TYR A 138 0.50 -9.00 -18.00
N THR A 139 0.49 -8.78 -19.31
CA THR A 139 1.43 -7.83 -19.93
C THR A 139 1.13 -6.40 -19.45
N LEU A 140 2.20 -5.62 -19.22
CA LEU A 140 2.07 -4.18 -18.93
C LEU A 140 1.40 -3.43 -20.09
N TRP A 141 1.40 -3.99 -21.29
CA TRP A 141 0.77 -3.41 -22.48
C TRP A 141 -0.72 -3.11 -22.30
N LEU A 142 -1.41 -3.91 -21.47
CA LEU A 142 -2.84 -3.74 -21.16
C LEU A 142 -3.12 -2.55 -20.24
N LEU A 143 -2.09 -1.96 -19.63
CA LEU A 143 -2.22 -0.74 -18.83
C LEU A 143 -2.12 0.50 -19.71
N GLU A 144 -2.80 1.56 -19.29
CA GLU A 144 -2.71 2.87 -19.91
C GLU A 144 -1.26 3.37 -19.93
N ALA A 145 -0.90 4.11 -20.97
CA ALA A 145 0.49 4.48 -21.23
C ALA A 145 1.15 5.26 -20.07
N HIS A 146 0.39 6.09 -19.35
CA HIS A 146 0.90 6.84 -18.21
C HIS A 146 1.18 5.91 -17.01
N THR A 147 0.32 4.92 -16.78
CA THR A 147 0.49 3.93 -15.71
C THR A 147 1.73 3.07 -15.94
N ARG A 148 2.00 2.67 -17.19
CA ARG A 148 3.19 1.87 -17.55
C ARG A 148 4.52 2.51 -17.16
N ARG A 149 4.59 3.85 -17.06
CA ARG A 149 5.82 4.55 -16.66
C ARG A 149 6.22 4.28 -15.22
N TYR A 150 5.27 3.99 -14.34
CA TYR A 150 5.57 3.67 -12.94
C TYR A 150 6.09 2.24 -12.74
N TRP A 151 6.03 1.43 -13.80
CA TRP A 151 6.47 0.03 -13.81
C TRP A 151 7.84 -0.19 -14.46
N LEU A 152 8.36 0.81 -15.17
CA LEU A 152 9.61 0.78 -15.91
C LEU A 152 10.65 1.66 -15.22
#